data_AF-A0A661B260-F1
#
_entry.id   AF-A0A661B260-F1
#
_cell.length_a   1.000
_cell.length_b   1.000
_cell.length_c   1.000
_cell.angle_alpha   90.00
_cell.angle_beta   90.00
_cell.angle_gamma   90.00
#
_symmetry.space_group_name_H-M   'P 1'
#
loop_
_entity.id
_entity.type
_entity.pdbx_description
1 polymer ?
#
loop_
_entity_poly.entity_id
_entity_poly.type
_entity_poly.pdbx_seq_one_letter_code
_entity_poly.pdbx_strand_id
1 'polypeptide(L)'
;KIKKKAQVLPAGSLIYRDAGLIPALVRDQFSEDVEEFIIDSQDEYKKIINYVRKVAPNLADRVKLYDGKEPIFERFGIEKQIDKMLFRSVRLPSGGEIVIDITEALIAIDVNSSKSTKKRDYEEMILKVNLEAAEEIAHQLRLRDLGGIIAVDFIDMAQKENREKLEKSFREVLKDDRAVKRILPMNEFGMIIITRKRVRQSITSRITEQCPVCRGVGSIYSPSTMVAYIERWLIHAQGNFKGRAILLAHPDVAEEMLSDNGQLIADFEEAYAIRLVVFADVSIPPNSYRIISSDTGEDITDKFGY
;
A
#
# COMPACT_ATOMS: atom_id res chain seq x y z
N LYS A 1 0.83 -34.05 25.69
CA LYS A 1 -0.62 -33.88 25.40
C LYS A 1 -0.97 -33.98 23.90
N ILE A 2 -0.24 -33.31 23.00
CA ILE A 2 -0.52 -33.35 21.54
C ILE A 2 -0.37 -34.76 20.94
N LYS A 3 0.75 -35.46 21.21
CA LYS A 3 0.96 -36.86 20.74
C LYS A 3 -0.17 -37.83 21.12
N LYS A 4 -0.72 -37.71 22.34
CA LYS A 4 -1.85 -38.54 22.78
C LYS A 4 -3.14 -38.22 22.01
N LYS A 5 -3.45 -36.94 21.76
CA LYS A 5 -4.62 -36.57 20.94
C LYS A 5 -4.50 -37.04 19.50
N ALA A 6 -3.30 -36.97 18.92
CA ALA A 6 -3.04 -37.42 17.56
C ALA A 6 -3.21 -38.93 17.35
N GLN A 7 -3.05 -39.74 18.40
CA GLN A 7 -3.24 -41.19 18.35
C GLN A 7 -4.69 -41.64 18.52
N VAL A 8 -5.56 -40.77 19.04
CA VAL A 8 -6.95 -41.13 19.42
C VAL A 8 -7.97 -40.49 18.50
N LEU A 9 -7.65 -39.34 17.89
CA LEU A 9 -8.57 -38.63 17.00
C LEU A 9 -8.49 -39.15 15.55
N PRO A 10 -9.61 -39.18 14.81
CA PRO A 10 -9.63 -39.53 13.39
C PRO A 10 -8.70 -38.64 12.54
N ALA A 11 -8.22 -39.18 11.42
CA ALA A 11 -7.43 -38.42 10.46
C ALA A 11 -8.18 -37.14 9.99
N GLY A 12 -7.46 -36.02 9.88
CA GLY A 12 -8.04 -34.71 9.56
C GLY A 12 -8.59 -33.92 10.77
N SER A 13 -8.56 -34.47 11.97
CA SER A 13 -9.01 -33.77 13.18
C SER A 13 -8.03 -32.68 13.64
N LEU A 14 -8.56 -31.56 14.12
CA LEU A 14 -7.77 -30.50 14.76
C LEU A 14 -7.20 -30.99 16.11
N ILE A 15 -5.91 -31.34 16.12
CA ILE A 15 -5.22 -31.85 17.32
C ILE A 15 -4.69 -30.73 18.24
N TYR A 16 -4.41 -29.56 17.67
CA TYR A 16 -3.93 -28.37 18.37
C TYR A 16 -4.34 -27.14 17.57
N ARG A 17 -5.03 -26.22 18.22
CA ARG A 17 -5.26 -24.87 17.71
C ARG A 17 -4.24 -23.98 18.40
N ASP A 18 -3.47 -23.22 17.62
CA ASP A 18 -2.62 -22.21 18.23
C ASP A 18 -3.49 -21.21 19.00
N ALA A 19 -2.95 -20.65 20.07
CA ALA A 19 -3.73 -20.01 21.12
C ALA A 19 -4.40 -18.66 20.70
N GLY A 20 -4.30 -18.29 19.41
CA GLY A 20 -4.80 -17.04 18.86
C GLY A 20 -3.73 -15.95 18.84
N LEU A 21 -4.07 -14.78 18.27
CA LEU A 21 -3.15 -13.65 18.12
C LEU A 21 -2.58 -13.19 19.47
N ILE A 22 -3.44 -13.15 20.47
CA ILE A 22 -3.19 -12.52 21.77
C ILE A 22 -2.16 -13.31 22.60
N PRO A 23 -2.29 -14.64 22.79
CA PRO A 23 -1.24 -15.43 23.44
C PRO A 23 0.11 -15.44 22.69
N ALA A 24 0.09 -15.34 21.36
CA ALA A 24 1.32 -15.16 20.59
C ALA A 24 1.94 -13.78 20.86
N LEU A 25 1.13 -12.73 20.93
CA LEU A 25 1.57 -11.37 21.28
C LEU A 25 2.16 -11.33 22.70
N VAL A 26 1.53 -11.99 23.68
CA VAL A 26 2.10 -12.11 25.03
C VAL A 26 3.45 -12.82 24.99
N ARG A 27 3.53 -14.01 24.39
CA ARG A 27 4.76 -14.80 24.34
C ARG A 27 5.89 -14.05 23.64
N ASP A 28 5.55 -13.37 22.55
CA ASP A 28 6.55 -12.75 21.71
C ASP A 28 6.90 -11.35 22.24
N GLN A 29 5.92 -10.49 22.53
CA GLN A 29 6.13 -9.05 22.82
C GLN A 29 6.11 -8.66 24.29
N PHE A 30 5.51 -9.44 25.18
CA PHE A 30 5.35 -9.02 26.58
C PHE A 30 6.59 -9.36 27.40
N SER A 31 7.48 -8.39 27.54
CA SER A 31 8.74 -8.47 28.30
C SER A 31 8.71 -7.62 29.57
N GLU A 32 9.80 -7.66 30.35
CA GLU A 32 9.98 -6.81 31.54
C GLU A 32 10.10 -5.32 31.22
N ASP A 33 10.32 -4.95 29.95
CA ASP A 33 10.36 -3.55 29.50
C ASP A 33 8.95 -2.97 29.29
N VAL A 34 7.92 -3.82 29.27
CA VAL A 34 6.52 -3.38 29.05
C VAL A 34 5.91 -2.97 30.38
N GLU A 35 5.71 -1.67 30.59
CA GLU A 35 5.14 -1.14 31.84
C GLU A 35 3.67 -1.54 32.05
N GLU A 36 2.85 -1.45 31.00
CA GLU A 36 1.42 -1.75 31.05
C GLU A 36 0.96 -2.50 29.79
N PHE A 37 0.12 -3.51 29.97
CA PHE A 37 -0.61 -4.18 28.89
C PHE A 37 -2.10 -3.93 29.06
N ILE A 38 -2.62 -2.98 28.29
CA ILE A 38 -3.97 -2.44 28.41
C ILE A 38 -4.90 -3.13 27.41
N ILE A 39 -6.07 -3.54 27.87
CA ILE A 39 -7.09 -4.26 27.08
C ILE A 39 -8.44 -3.56 27.31
N ASP A 40 -9.19 -3.26 26.25
CA ASP A 40 -10.49 -2.56 26.30
C ASP A 40 -11.72 -3.49 26.30
N SER A 41 -11.50 -4.81 26.14
CA SER A 41 -12.56 -5.82 26.22
C SER A 41 -12.48 -6.62 27.51
N GLN A 42 -13.57 -6.65 28.26
CA GLN A 42 -13.67 -7.36 29.53
C GLN A 42 -13.49 -8.89 29.37
N ASP A 43 -14.01 -9.45 28.28
CA ASP A 43 -13.91 -10.88 28.01
C ASP A 43 -12.49 -11.27 27.60
N GLU A 44 -11.82 -10.45 26.79
CA GLU A 44 -10.41 -10.68 26.42
C GLU A 44 -9.48 -10.48 27.62
N TYR A 45 -9.72 -9.47 28.46
CA TYR A 45 -8.96 -9.26 29.69
C TYR A 45 -8.92 -10.51 30.57
N LYS A 46 -10.10 -11.12 30.84
CA LYS A 46 -10.20 -12.35 31.64
C LYS A 46 -9.44 -13.52 31.01
N LYS A 47 -9.44 -13.65 29.68
CA LYS A 47 -8.68 -14.70 28.98
C LYS A 47 -7.18 -14.45 29.10
N ILE A 48 -6.75 -13.21 28.91
CA ILE A 48 -5.34 -12.80 28.87
C ILE A 48 -4.71 -12.91 30.24
N ILE A 49 -5.32 -12.36 31.29
CA ILE A 49 -4.76 -12.42 32.65
C ILE A 49 -4.58 -13.88 33.10
N ASN A 50 -5.54 -14.76 32.77
CA ASN A 50 -5.45 -16.17 33.09
C ASN A 50 -4.35 -16.90 32.30
N TYR A 51 -4.03 -16.43 31.09
CA TYR A 51 -2.92 -16.96 30.30
C TYR A 51 -1.57 -16.45 30.82
N VAL A 52 -1.44 -15.13 31.03
CA VAL A 52 -0.24 -14.49 31.56
C VAL A 52 0.14 -15.07 32.92
N ARG A 53 -0.81 -15.27 33.84
CA ARG A 53 -0.56 -15.92 35.13
C ARG A 53 0.04 -17.33 35.03
N LYS A 54 -0.20 -18.03 33.91
CA LYS A 54 0.37 -19.38 33.67
C LYS A 54 1.75 -19.34 33.02
N VAL A 55 2.02 -18.34 32.20
CA VAL A 55 3.23 -18.29 31.34
C VAL A 55 4.28 -17.31 31.87
N ALA A 56 3.85 -16.15 32.39
CA ALA A 56 4.70 -15.08 32.92
C ALA A 56 4.02 -14.44 34.15
N PRO A 57 3.94 -15.17 35.29
CA PRO A 57 3.22 -14.71 36.48
C PRO A 57 3.77 -13.40 37.06
N ASN A 58 5.08 -13.15 36.93
CA ASN A 58 5.75 -11.92 37.34
C ASN A 58 5.27 -10.67 36.58
N LEU A 59 4.67 -10.84 35.40
CA LEU A 59 4.16 -9.73 34.58
C LEU A 59 2.64 -9.56 34.70
N ALA A 60 1.95 -10.43 35.45
CA ALA A 60 0.49 -10.45 35.51
C ALA A 60 -0.13 -9.13 36.02
N ASP A 61 0.54 -8.45 36.96
CA ASP A 61 0.04 -7.20 37.56
C ASP A 61 0.08 -6.01 36.58
N ARG A 62 0.81 -6.14 35.48
CA ARG A 62 0.89 -5.12 34.42
C ARG A 62 -0.27 -5.20 33.43
N VAL A 63 -1.07 -6.27 33.47
CA VAL A 63 -2.24 -6.42 32.60
C VAL A 63 -3.41 -5.64 33.20
N LYS A 64 -3.87 -4.60 32.51
CA LYS A 64 -4.92 -3.68 32.97
C LYS A 64 -6.12 -3.70 32.03
N LEU A 65 -7.32 -3.68 32.61
CA LEU A 65 -8.56 -3.44 31.87
C LEU A 65 -8.74 -1.93 31.71
N TYR A 66 -9.00 -1.49 30.49
CA TYR A 66 -9.39 -0.12 30.20
C TYR A 66 -10.92 -0.02 30.22
N ASP A 67 -11.42 0.92 31.03
CA ASP A 67 -12.84 1.17 31.29
C ASP A 67 -13.25 2.62 30.96
N GLY A 68 -12.37 3.36 30.26
CA GLY A 68 -12.65 4.72 29.84
C GLY A 68 -13.72 4.79 28.75
N LYS A 69 -14.32 5.96 28.60
CA LYS A 69 -15.38 6.22 27.61
C LYS A 69 -14.85 6.44 26.19
N GLU A 70 -13.65 7.01 26.07
CA GLU A 70 -12.99 7.24 24.79
C GLU A 70 -12.45 5.91 24.24
N PRO A 71 -12.38 5.71 22.91
CA PRO A 71 -11.69 4.56 22.35
C PRO A 71 -10.23 4.48 22.80
N ILE A 72 -9.73 3.26 23.08
CA ILE A 72 -8.39 3.06 23.65
C ILE A 72 -7.28 3.70 22.80
N PHE A 73 -7.32 3.55 21.48
CA PHE A 73 -6.29 4.12 20.59
C PHE A 73 -6.36 5.64 20.48
N GLU A 74 -7.55 6.23 20.60
CA GLU A 74 -7.71 7.68 20.63
C GLU A 74 -7.11 8.26 21.92
N ARG A 75 -7.42 7.65 23.08
CA ARG A 75 -6.86 8.05 24.38
C ARG A 75 -5.33 8.08 24.37
N PHE A 76 -4.69 7.11 23.72
CA PHE A 76 -3.22 7.00 23.64
C PHE A 76 -2.62 7.68 22.39
N GLY A 77 -3.42 8.36 21.57
CA GLY A 77 -2.94 9.06 20.37
C GLY A 77 -2.40 8.15 19.26
N ILE A 78 -2.77 6.87 19.26
CA ILE A 78 -2.32 5.85 18.31
C ILE A 78 -3.14 5.90 17.02
N GLU A 79 -4.42 6.28 17.08
CA GLU A 79 -5.35 6.27 15.93
C GLU A 79 -4.76 7.02 14.72
N LYS A 80 -4.24 8.24 14.96
CA LYS A 80 -3.61 9.06 13.92
C LYS A 80 -2.37 8.43 13.31
N GLN A 81 -1.68 7.54 14.02
CA GLN A 81 -0.51 6.82 13.50
C GLN A 81 -0.95 5.63 12.65
N ILE A 82 -2.04 4.96 13.04
CA ILE A 82 -2.65 3.87 12.26
C ILE A 82 -3.14 4.40 10.91
N ASP A 83 -3.82 5.55 10.88
CA ASP A 83 -4.30 6.15 9.62
C ASP A 83 -3.13 6.44 8.67
N LYS A 84 -2.03 6.96 9.21
CA LYS A 84 -0.81 7.28 8.45
C LYS A 84 -0.06 6.05 7.96
N MET A 85 -0.30 4.88 8.54
CA MET A 85 0.36 3.63 8.14
C MET A 85 0.03 3.25 6.68
N LEU A 86 -1.12 3.69 6.15
CA LEU A 86 -1.49 3.45 4.75
C LEU A 86 -0.94 4.50 3.78
N PHE A 87 -0.36 5.59 4.28
CA PHE A 87 0.14 6.64 3.41
C PHE A 87 1.38 6.18 2.66
N ARG A 88 1.42 6.56 1.38
CA ARG A 88 2.58 6.32 0.51
C ARG A 88 3.83 7.05 1.02
N SER A 89 3.68 8.27 1.55
CA SER A 89 4.79 9.04 2.11
C SER A 89 4.65 9.30 3.62
N VAL A 90 5.80 9.41 4.29
CA VAL A 90 5.91 9.73 5.73
C VAL A 90 6.89 10.88 5.89
N ARG A 91 6.45 11.96 6.54
CA ARG A 91 7.31 13.13 6.80
C ARG A 91 8.28 12.88 7.93
N LEU A 92 9.52 13.34 7.74
CA LEU A 92 10.61 13.29 8.71
C LEU A 92 10.65 14.57 9.56
N PRO A 93 11.16 14.50 10.81
CA PRO A 93 11.24 15.66 11.71
C PRO A 93 11.95 16.87 11.13
N SER A 94 13.03 16.66 10.38
CA SER A 94 13.81 17.75 9.75
C SER A 94 13.25 18.25 8.41
N GLY A 95 12.03 17.85 8.03
CA GLY A 95 11.35 18.34 6.82
C GLY A 95 11.56 17.50 5.56
N GLY A 96 12.33 16.41 5.64
CA GLY A 96 12.35 15.40 4.58
C GLY A 96 11.08 14.53 4.56
N GLU A 97 11.04 13.58 3.64
CA GLU A 97 10.03 12.52 3.62
C GLU A 97 10.61 11.21 3.08
N ILE A 98 10.07 10.09 3.54
CA ILE A 98 10.28 8.80 2.90
C ILE A 98 9.05 8.45 2.07
N VAL A 99 9.26 7.88 0.90
CA VAL A 99 8.20 7.41 -0.01
C VAL A 99 8.35 5.89 -0.13
N ILE A 100 7.28 5.15 0.17
CA ILE A 100 7.28 3.68 0.20
C ILE A 100 6.40 3.17 -0.93
N ASP A 101 7.02 2.54 -1.93
CA ASP A 101 6.35 1.91 -3.06
C ASP A 101 6.44 0.39 -2.97
N ILE A 102 5.28 -0.24 -2.88
CA ILE A 102 5.14 -1.69 -2.80
C ILE A 102 4.85 -2.21 -4.21
N THR A 103 5.77 -2.97 -4.79
CA THR A 103 5.60 -3.61 -6.10
C THR A 103 5.37 -5.11 -5.93
N GLU A 104 5.20 -5.83 -7.04
CA GLU A 104 5.04 -7.29 -7.03
C GLU A 104 6.28 -8.01 -6.47
N ALA A 105 7.47 -7.61 -6.90
CA ALA A 105 8.72 -8.33 -6.60
C ALA A 105 9.47 -7.76 -5.39
N LEU A 106 9.46 -6.43 -5.22
CA LEU A 106 10.23 -5.74 -4.20
C LEU A 106 9.51 -4.52 -3.64
N ILE A 107 10.03 -4.00 -2.54
CA ILE A 107 9.59 -2.73 -1.96
C ILE A 107 10.70 -1.72 -2.21
N ALA A 108 10.35 -0.60 -2.86
CA ALA A 108 11.25 0.52 -3.07
C ALA A 108 10.94 1.61 -2.05
N ILE A 109 11.97 2.14 -1.41
CA ILE A 109 11.86 3.25 -0.47
C ILE A 109 12.79 4.36 -0.94
N ASP A 110 12.24 5.53 -1.18
CA ASP A 110 12.96 6.72 -1.62
C ASP A 110 12.98 7.77 -0.50
N VAL A 111 14.13 8.43 -0.30
CA VAL A 111 14.31 9.46 0.73
C VAL A 111 14.47 10.83 0.08
N ASN A 112 13.52 11.72 0.35
CA ASN A 112 13.51 13.08 -0.16
C ASN A 112 13.85 14.09 0.95
N SER A 113 14.57 15.15 0.60
CA SER A 113 14.76 16.32 1.47
C SER A 113 13.90 17.50 1.03
N SER A 114 13.36 18.26 1.99
CA SER A 114 12.75 19.55 1.66
C SER A 114 13.81 20.52 1.12
N LYS A 115 13.47 21.27 0.06
CA LYS A 115 14.29 22.36 -0.48
C LYS A 115 14.48 23.45 0.59
N SER A 116 15.59 23.43 1.32
CA SER A 116 16.04 24.54 2.17
C SER A 116 17.50 24.87 1.91
N THR A 117 17.77 26.16 1.83
CA THR A 117 18.92 26.80 1.17
C THR A 117 20.03 27.16 2.17
N LYS A 118 21.23 26.59 1.95
CA LYS A 118 22.58 27.21 2.06
C LYS A 118 23.64 26.11 1.82
N LYS A 119 24.57 26.32 0.88
CA LYS A 119 25.54 25.29 0.41
C LYS A 119 26.46 24.72 1.50
N ARG A 120 26.73 25.46 2.58
CA ARG A 120 27.78 25.10 3.54
C ARG A 120 27.34 24.06 4.59
N ASP A 121 26.03 23.97 4.86
CA ASP A 121 25.45 23.00 5.81
C ASP A 121 24.69 21.87 5.09
N TYR A 122 24.85 21.76 3.77
CA TYR A 122 24.06 20.85 2.94
C TYR A 122 24.40 19.37 3.19
N GLU A 123 25.68 19.02 3.29
CA GLU A 123 26.12 17.64 3.56
C GLU A 123 25.71 17.16 4.96
N GLU A 124 25.82 18.02 5.98
CA GLU A 124 25.39 17.70 7.34
C GLU A 124 23.87 17.53 7.42
N MET A 125 23.13 18.40 6.72
CA MET A 125 21.67 18.27 6.61
C MET A 125 21.26 16.97 5.92
N ILE A 126 21.92 16.58 4.81
CA ILE A 126 21.66 15.32 4.13
C ILE A 126 21.90 14.14 5.06
N LEU A 127 23.05 14.11 5.73
CA LEU A 127 23.35 13.03 6.68
C LEU A 127 22.27 12.95 7.75
N LYS A 128 21.86 14.09 8.31
CA LYS A 128 20.79 14.14 9.32
C LYS A 128 19.47 13.58 8.80
N VAL A 129 19.04 13.99 7.61
CA VAL A 129 17.80 13.49 6.98
C VAL A 129 17.89 11.99 6.71
N ASN A 130 19.02 11.49 6.20
CA ASN A 130 19.21 10.07 5.95
C ASN A 130 19.21 9.23 7.25
N LEU A 131 19.76 9.76 8.36
CA LEU A 131 19.71 9.09 9.66
C LEU A 131 18.29 9.04 10.22
N GLU A 132 17.55 10.15 10.13
CA GLU A 132 16.12 10.18 10.49
C GLU A 132 15.31 9.20 9.63
N ALA A 133 15.60 9.15 8.32
CA ALA A 133 14.98 8.20 7.40
C ALA A 133 15.30 6.75 7.78
N ALA A 134 16.54 6.44 8.18
CA ALA A 134 16.91 5.08 8.60
C ALA A 134 16.10 4.62 9.82
N GLU A 135 15.88 5.50 10.79
CA GLU A 135 15.02 5.24 11.95
C GLU A 135 13.56 5.01 11.56
N GLU A 136 13.00 5.92 10.77
CA GLU A 136 11.60 5.85 10.34
C GLU A 136 11.33 4.65 9.43
N ILE A 137 12.25 4.31 8.52
CA ILE A 137 12.15 3.13 7.66
C ILE A 137 12.07 1.87 8.51
N ALA A 138 12.98 1.69 9.48
CA ALA A 138 12.94 0.53 10.36
C ALA A 138 11.64 0.46 11.17
N HIS A 139 11.11 1.61 11.62
CA HIS A 139 9.80 1.69 12.25
C HIS A 139 8.67 1.25 11.30
N GLN A 140 8.61 1.78 10.09
CA GLN A 140 7.59 1.44 9.08
C GLN A 140 7.66 -0.01 8.63
N LEU A 141 8.86 -0.60 8.50
CA LEU A 141 9.02 -2.02 8.16
C LEU A 141 8.34 -2.92 9.20
N ARG A 142 8.45 -2.57 10.49
CA ARG A 142 7.78 -3.28 11.59
C ARG A 142 6.29 -2.98 11.64
N LEU A 143 5.93 -1.70 11.55
CA LEU A 143 4.55 -1.23 11.67
C LEU A 143 3.66 -1.84 10.58
N ARG A 144 4.12 -1.85 9.32
CA ARG A 144 3.38 -2.36 8.15
C ARG A 144 3.61 -3.85 7.86
N ASP A 145 4.46 -4.52 8.65
CA ASP A 145 5.00 -5.87 8.42
C ASP A 145 5.50 -6.08 6.98
N LEU A 146 6.34 -5.17 6.50
CA LEU A 146 6.92 -5.21 5.16
C LEU A 146 8.02 -6.27 5.09
N GLY A 147 7.96 -7.15 4.11
CA GLY A 147 8.94 -8.23 3.96
C GLY A 147 9.16 -8.62 2.50
N GLY A 148 10.25 -9.33 2.25
CA GLY A 148 10.78 -9.63 0.92
C GLY A 148 12.09 -8.86 0.69
N ILE A 149 12.32 -8.50 -0.57
CA ILE A 149 13.42 -7.62 -0.97
C ILE A 149 12.96 -6.19 -0.79
N ILE A 150 13.75 -5.40 -0.07
CA ILE A 150 13.52 -3.98 0.19
C ILE A 150 14.77 -3.24 -0.31
N ALA A 151 14.60 -2.32 -1.25
CA ALA A 151 15.64 -1.43 -1.73
C ALA A 151 15.38 -0.03 -1.17
N VAL A 152 16.37 0.52 -0.48
CA VAL A 152 16.31 1.88 0.08
C VAL A 152 17.28 2.76 -0.67
N ASP A 153 16.74 3.78 -1.33
CA ASP A 153 17.46 4.83 -2.03
C ASP A 153 17.60 6.05 -1.09
N PHE A 154 18.78 6.19 -0.50
CA PHE A 154 19.09 7.31 0.38
C PHE A 154 19.61 8.49 -0.44
N ILE A 155 19.48 9.70 0.09
CA ILE A 155 20.03 10.88 -0.59
C ILE A 155 21.54 10.73 -0.73
N ASP A 156 22.05 10.99 -1.93
CA ASP A 156 23.48 10.94 -2.25
C ASP A 156 24.32 11.73 -1.25
N MET A 157 25.37 11.08 -0.74
CA MET A 157 26.36 11.70 0.16
C MET A 157 27.73 11.65 -0.51
N ALA A 158 28.43 12.79 -0.59
CA ALA A 158 29.75 12.84 -1.23
C ALA A 158 30.81 12.13 -0.38
N GLN A 159 30.78 12.35 0.94
CA GLN A 159 31.77 11.83 1.88
C GLN A 159 31.55 10.34 2.20
N LYS A 160 32.62 9.55 2.15
CA LYS A 160 32.57 8.12 2.46
C LYS A 160 32.22 7.88 3.93
N GLU A 161 32.74 8.73 4.81
CA GLU A 161 32.50 8.70 6.24
C GLU A 161 31.00 8.83 6.57
N ASN A 162 30.26 9.62 5.80
CA ASN A 162 28.82 9.81 5.98
C ASN A 162 28.04 8.56 5.54
N ARG A 163 28.43 7.93 4.42
CA ARG A 163 27.88 6.64 3.98
C ARG A 163 28.11 5.53 5.02
N GLU A 164 29.32 5.44 5.57
CA GLU A 164 29.66 4.47 6.61
C GLU A 164 28.88 4.70 7.91
N LYS A 165 28.70 5.96 8.32
CA LYS A 165 27.86 6.33 9.48
C LYS A 165 26.41 5.91 9.28
N LEU A 166 25.84 6.20 8.11
CA LEU A 166 24.48 5.82 7.76
C LEU A 166 24.30 4.30 7.79
N GLU A 167 25.17 3.55 7.13
CA GLU A 167 25.10 2.09 7.13
C GLU A 167 25.16 1.51 8.55
N LYS A 168 26.06 2.02 9.38
CA LYS A 168 26.21 1.58 10.77
C LYS A 168 24.95 1.88 11.57
N SER A 169 24.42 3.10 11.47
CA SER A 169 23.19 3.50 12.14
C SER A 169 22.02 2.61 11.70
N PHE A 170 21.85 2.42 10.40
CA PHE A 170 20.74 1.64 9.86
C PHE A 170 20.79 0.16 10.30
N ARG A 171 21.99 -0.43 10.38
CA ARG A 171 22.18 -1.78 10.96
C ARG A 171 21.80 -1.84 12.44
N GLU A 172 22.14 -0.81 13.23
CA GLU A 172 21.80 -0.79 14.67
C GLU A 172 20.29 -0.64 14.88
N VAL A 173 19.63 0.27 14.16
CA VAL A 173 18.17 0.48 14.27
C VAL A 173 17.39 -0.79 13.87
N LEU A 174 17.86 -1.53 12.86
CA LEU A 174 17.22 -2.78 12.45
C LEU A 174 17.51 -3.96 13.36
N LYS A 175 18.46 -3.85 14.29
CA LYS A 175 18.86 -4.95 15.20
C LYS A 175 17.68 -5.46 16.01
N ASP A 176 16.83 -4.56 16.50
CA ASP A 176 15.65 -4.85 17.32
C ASP A 176 14.49 -5.46 16.52
N ASP A 177 14.57 -5.48 15.18
CA ASP A 177 13.58 -6.16 14.36
C ASP A 177 13.69 -7.68 14.54
N ARG A 178 12.60 -8.33 14.95
CA ARG A 178 12.60 -9.77 15.23
C ARG A 178 12.54 -10.62 13.98
N ALA A 179 12.11 -10.05 12.85
CA ALA A 179 12.11 -10.77 11.59
C ALA A 179 13.54 -11.10 11.19
N VAL A 180 13.77 -12.31 10.67
CA VAL A 180 15.09 -12.67 10.12
C VAL A 180 15.38 -11.73 8.97
N LYS A 181 16.47 -10.99 9.08
CA LYS A 181 16.89 -10.01 8.07
C LYS A 181 18.36 -10.13 7.73
N ARG A 182 18.69 -9.77 6.48
CA ARG A 182 20.06 -9.60 6.01
C ARG A 182 20.14 -8.27 5.29
N ILE A 183 21.07 -7.44 5.73
CA ILE A 183 21.34 -6.10 5.23
C ILE A 183 22.62 -6.19 4.40
N LEU A 184 22.54 -5.87 3.11
CA LEU A 184 23.71 -5.77 2.24
C LEU A 184 24.39 -4.41 2.44
N PRO A 185 25.71 -4.29 2.21
CA PRO A 185 26.37 -2.99 2.11
C PRO A 185 25.70 -2.12 1.03
N MET A 186 25.91 -0.80 1.13
CA MET A 186 25.50 0.13 0.08
C MET A 186 26.16 -0.27 -1.24
N ASN A 187 25.37 -0.38 -2.29
CA ASN A 187 25.85 -0.76 -3.61
C ASN A 187 26.42 0.45 -4.37
N GLU A 188 26.93 0.20 -5.58
CA GLU A 188 27.49 1.25 -6.45
C GLU A 188 26.46 2.29 -6.92
N PHE A 189 25.17 1.98 -6.78
CA PHE A 189 24.06 2.88 -7.09
C PHE A 189 23.60 3.71 -5.88
N GLY A 190 24.29 3.66 -4.74
CA GLY A 190 23.92 4.40 -3.53
C GLY A 190 22.79 3.78 -2.71
N MET A 191 22.27 2.62 -3.13
CA MET A 191 21.15 1.95 -2.46
C MET A 191 21.61 0.94 -1.41
N ILE A 192 20.84 0.81 -0.33
CA ILE A 192 20.96 -0.28 0.63
C ILE A 192 19.84 -1.30 0.38
N ILE A 193 20.22 -2.55 0.11
CA ILE A 193 19.28 -3.64 -0.12
C ILE A 193 19.18 -4.51 1.14
N ILE A 194 17.95 -4.75 1.58
CA ILE A 194 17.62 -5.60 2.72
C ILE A 194 16.74 -6.75 2.25
N THR A 195 17.01 -7.94 2.77
CA THR A 195 16.07 -9.05 2.71
C THR A 195 15.48 -9.27 4.09
N ARG A 196 14.16 -9.13 4.24
CA ARG A 196 13.42 -9.31 5.50
C ARG A 196 12.41 -10.44 5.33
N LYS A 197 12.49 -11.50 6.14
CA LYS A 197 11.63 -12.69 6.02
C LYS A 197 10.15 -12.30 6.21
N ARG A 198 9.31 -12.68 5.25
CA ARG A 198 7.84 -12.56 5.38
C ARG A 198 7.35 -13.58 6.42
N VAL A 199 6.83 -13.09 7.54
CA VAL A 199 6.20 -13.92 8.56
C VAL A 199 4.71 -14.07 8.27
N ARG A 200 4.08 -13.02 7.74
CA ARG A 200 2.66 -12.94 7.36
C ARG A 200 2.51 -12.14 6.06
N GLN A 201 1.29 -12.10 5.53
CA GLN A 201 0.91 -11.09 4.53
C GLN A 201 1.04 -9.69 5.14
N SER A 202 1.52 -8.72 4.36
CA SER A 202 1.66 -7.33 4.83
C SER A 202 0.30 -6.77 5.26
N ILE A 203 0.29 -5.80 6.16
CA ILE A 203 -0.98 -5.28 6.69
C ILE A 203 -1.82 -4.69 5.57
N THR A 204 -1.22 -3.91 4.66
CA THR A 204 -1.89 -3.33 3.49
C THR A 204 -2.63 -4.42 2.71
N SER A 205 -1.98 -5.52 2.35
CA SER A 205 -2.61 -6.61 1.59
C SER A 205 -3.79 -7.28 2.30
N ARG A 206 -3.89 -7.18 3.62
CA ARG A 206 -4.99 -7.75 4.42
C ARG A 206 -6.20 -6.83 4.54
N ILE A 207 -6.00 -5.52 4.38
CA ILE A 207 -7.05 -4.50 4.59
C ILE A 207 -7.40 -3.71 3.32
N THR A 208 -6.71 -3.98 2.20
CA THR A 208 -6.95 -3.34 0.92
C THR A 208 -7.19 -4.37 -0.18
N GLU A 209 -8.00 -3.99 -1.17
CA GLU A 209 -8.17 -4.73 -2.41
C GLU A 209 -7.45 -4.02 -3.57
N GLN A 210 -7.17 -4.76 -4.65
CA GLN A 210 -6.55 -4.20 -5.84
C GLN A 210 -7.50 -3.20 -6.50
N CYS A 211 -6.99 -2.04 -6.93
CA CYS A 211 -7.80 -1.03 -7.63
C CYS A 211 -8.45 -1.64 -8.90
N PRO A 212 -9.79 -1.60 -9.05
CA PRO A 212 -10.47 -2.22 -10.18
C PRO A 212 -10.21 -1.52 -11.52
N VAL A 213 -9.80 -0.24 -11.48
CA VAL A 213 -9.60 0.58 -12.69
C VAL A 213 -8.18 0.42 -13.26
N CYS A 214 -7.17 0.62 -12.42
CA CYS A 214 -5.76 0.55 -12.86
C CYS A 214 -5.10 -0.79 -12.55
N ARG A 215 -5.78 -1.71 -11.85
CA ARG A 215 -5.25 -3.03 -11.45
C ARG A 215 -3.87 -2.94 -10.78
N GLY A 216 -3.66 -1.90 -9.98
CA GLY A 216 -2.40 -1.69 -9.25
C GLY A 216 -1.32 -0.93 -10.02
N VAL A 217 -1.58 -0.49 -11.27
CA VAL A 217 -0.63 0.34 -12.04
C VAL A 217 -0.44 1.72 -11.41
N GLY A 218 -1.43 2.24 -10.69
CA GLY A 218 -1.36 3.56 -10.05
C GLY A 218 -1.62 4.75 -11.00
N SER A 219 -1.95 4.47 -12.26
CA SER A 219 -2.35 5.47 -13.26
C SER A 219 -3.52 4.96 -14.11
N ILE A 220 -4.24 5.89 -14.70
CA ILE A 220 -5.35 5.64 -15.65
C ILE A 220 -5.03 6.34 -16.97
N TYR A 221 -5.67 5.93 -18.05
CA TYR A 221 -5.53 6.58 -19.35
C TYR A 221 -6.05 8.01 -19.29
N SER A 222 -5.37 8.93 -19.99
CA SER A 222 -5.86 10.29 -20.16
C SER A 222 -7.15 10.30 -21.01
N PRO A 223 -8.02 11.32 -20.88
CA PRO A 223 -9.17 11.48 -21.75
C PRO A 223 -8.82 11.39 -23.24
N SER A 224 -7.76 12.08 -23.66
CA SER A 224 -7.22 12.01 -25.02
C SER A 224 -6.78 10.61 -25.47
N THR A 225 -6.22 9.80 -24.56
CA THR A 225 -5.87 8.41 -24.85
C THR A 225 -7.14 7.58 -25.05
N MET A 226 -8.16 7.78 -24.22
CA MET A 226 -9.45 7.10 -24.36
C MET A 226 -10.16 7.48 -25.66
N VAL A 227 -10.11 8.75 -26.06
CA VAL A 227 -10.60 9.22 -27.36
C VAL A 227 -9.90 8.47 -28.50
N ALA A 228 -8.58 8.30 -28.44
CA ALA A 228 -7.86 7.52 -29.46
C ALA A 228 -8.26 6.03 -29.49
N TYR A 229 -8.63 5.43 -28.34
CA TYR A 229 -9.18 4.06 -28.31
C TYR A 229 -10.57 3.99 -28.95
N ILE A 230 -11.42 4.99 -28.71
CA ILE A 230 -12.75 5.11 -29.33
C ILE A 230 -12.61 5.30 -30.84
N GLU A 231 -11.66 6.14 -31.28
CA GLU A 231 -11.36 6.32 -32.71
C GLU A 231 -10.93 5.01 -33.37
N ARG A 232 -10.04 4.23 -32.73
CA ARG A 232 -9.66 2.91 -33.23
C ARG A 232 -10.86 1.98 -33.40
N TRP A 233 -11.79 2.00 -32.44
CA TRP A 233 -13.03 1.25 -32.57
C TRP A 233 -13.83 1.69 -33.80
N LEU A 234 -13.95 3.00 -34.03
CA LEU A 234 -14.65 3.56 -35.20
C LEU A 234 -13.99 3.13 -36.52
N ILE A 235 -12.66 3.11 -36.59
CA ILE A 235 -11.90 2.58 -37.74
C ILE A 235 -12.27 1.12 -38.03
N HIS A 236 -12.36 0.27 -37.00
CA HIS A 236 -12.70 -1.15 -37.19
C HIS A 236 -14.18 -1.38 -37.52
N ALA A 237 -15.06 -0.54 -36.97
CA ALA A 237 -16.48 -0.55 -37.26
C ALA A 237 -16.78 -0.02 -38.68
N GLN A 238 -15.89 0.78 -39.27
CA GLN A 238 -16.08 1.37 -40.59
C GLN A 238 -16.39 0.30 -41.65
N GLY A 239 -17.48 0.50 -42.39
CA GLY A 239 -17.96 -0.42 -43.43
C GLY A 239 -18.72 -1.65 -42.91
N ASN A 240 -18.47 -2.08 -41.66
CA ASN A 240 -19.12 -3.23 -41.03
C ASN A 240 -20.33 -2.84 -40.17
N PHE A 241 -20.30 -1.64 -39.59
CA PHE A 241 -21.39 -1.04 -38.85
C PHE A 241 -22.08 0.02 -39.71
N LYS A 242 -23.41 -0.01 -39.73
CA LYS A 242 -24.24 1.01 -40.36
C LYS A 242 -25.27 1.48 -39.35
N GLY A 243 -25.46 2.79 -39.24
CA GLY A 243 -26.46 3.37 -38.37
C GLY A 243 -25.87 4.35 -37.37
N ARG A 244 -26.58 4.53 -36.25
CA ARG A 244 -26.19 5.43 -35.17
C ARG A 244 -25.66 4.63 -33.97
N ALA A 245 -24.51 5.05 -33.46
CA ALA A 245 -23.89 4.54 -32.26
C ALA A 245 -24.08 5.52 -31.09
N ILE A 246 -24.40 4.99 -29.92
CA ILE A 246 -24.45 5.72 -28.65
C ILE A 246 -23.19 5.36 -27.88
N LEU A 247 -22.33 6.35 -27.62
CA LEU A 247 -21.13 6.21 -26.81
C LEU A 247 -21.43 6.63 -25.37
N LEU A 248 -21.27 5.70 -24.44
CA LEU A 248 -21.26 5.98 -23.01
C LEU A 248 -19.81 6.00 -22.53
N ALA A 249 -19.37 7.12 -21.98
CA ALA A 249 -18.00 7.28 -21.48
C ALA A 249 -17.99 8.02 -20.14
N HIS A 250 -16.88 7.89 -19.41
CA HIS A 250 -16.65 8.68 -18.21
C HIS A 250 -16.76 10.19 -18.52
N PRO A 251 -17.29 11.04 -17.61
CA PRO A 251 -17.48 12.47 -17.87
C PRO A 251 -16.27 13.20 -18.45
N ASP A 252 -15.06 12.96 -17.91
CA ASP A 252 -13.83 13.59 -18.41
C ASP A 252 -13.54 13.25 -19.89
N VAL A 253 -13.87 12.03 -20.33
CA VAL A 253 -13.72 11.60 -21.74
C VAL A 253 -14.80 12.25 -22.60
N ALA A 254 -16.04 12.29 -22.12
CA ALA A 254 -17.14 12.92 -22.83
C ALA A 254 -16.91 14.43 -23.01
N GLU A 255 -16.38 15.12 -21.99
CA GLU A 255 -15.99 16.53 -22.04
C GLU A 255 -14.92 16.78 -23.10
N GLU A 256 -13.86 15.95 -23.12
CA GLU A 256 -12.81 16.02 -24.15
C GLU A 256 -13.42 15.88 -25.56
N MET A 257 -14.36 14.94 -25.76
CA MET A 257 -15.01 14.73 -27.05
C MET A 257 -15.98 15.85 -27.46
N LEU A 258 -16.65 16.47 -26.49
CA LEU A 258 -17.62 17.55 -26.71
C LEU A 258 -16.97 18.94 -26.74
N SER A 259 -15.67 19.03 -26.47
CA SER A 259 -14.88 20.26 -26.58
C SER A 259 -14.97 20.85 -28.00
N ASP A 260 -14.66 22.15 -28.13
CA ASP A 260 -14.72 22.89 -29.39
C ASP A 260 -16.07 22.74 -30.14
N ASN A 261 -17.18 22.76 -29.37
CA ASN A 261 -18.56 22.56 -29.85
C ASN A 261 -18.78 21.20 -30.54
N GLY A 262 -18.02 20.17 -30.16
CA GLY A 262 -18.12 18.83 -30.72
C GLY A 262 -17.50 18.68 -32.11
N GLN A 263 -16.55 19.54 -32.48
CA GLN A 263 -15.84 19.44 -33.77
C GLN A 263 -15.20 18.06 -33.96
N LEU A 264 -14.59 17.50 -32.92
CA LEU A 264 -14.00 16.17 -32.95
C LEU A 264 -15.02 15.07 -33.29
N ILE A 265 -16.24 15.18 -32.75
CA ILE A 265 -17.33 14.24 -33.07
C ILE A 265 -17.72 14.39 -34.54
N ALA A 266 -17.86 15.62 -35.04
CA ALA A 266 -18.17 15.88 -36.44
C ALA A 266 -17.08 15.29 -37.38
N ASP A 267 -15.81 15.48 -37.04
CA ASP A 267 -14.68 14.94 -37.79
C ASP A 267 -14.71 13.39 -37.82
N PHE A 268 -15.05 12.75 -36.70
CA PHE A 268 -15.23 11.30 -36.62
C PHE A 268 -16.43 10.80 -37.44
N GLU A 269 -17.56 11.49 -37.36
CA GLU A 269 -18.75 11.14 -38.15
C GLU A 269 -18.47 11.23 -39.66
N GLU A 270 -17.75 12.25 -40.10
CA GLU A 270 -17.34 12.44 -41.50
C GLU A 270 -16.32 11.38 -41.94
N ALA A 271 -15.26 11.17 -41.16
CA ALA A 271 -14.19 10.24 -41.51
C ALA A 271 -14.65 8.78 -41.57
N TYR A 272 -15.51 8.35 -40.63
CA TYR A 272 -15.88 6.95 -40.46
C TYR A 272 -17.28 6.61 -40.95
N ALA A 273 -18.08 7.61 -41.36
CA ALA A 273 -19.46 7.45 -41.82
C ALA A 273 -20.38 6.75 -40.79
N ILE A 274 -20.13 6.95 -39.49
CA ILE A 274 -20.91 6.44 -38.37
C ILE A 274 -21.42 7.62 -37.57
N ARG A 275 -22.73 7.71 -37.33
CA ARG A 275 -23.28 8.77 -36.47
C ARG A 275 -23.05 8.44 -35.00
N LEU A 276 -22.49 9.37 -34.24
CA LEU A 276 -22.08 9.17 -32.86
C LEU A 276 -22.85 10.12 -31.93
N VAL A 277 -23.51 9.57 -30.91
CA VAL A 277 -24.13 10.34 -29.85
C VAL A 277 -23.40 10.03 -28.55
N VAL A 278 -22.75 11.03 -27.96
CA VAL A 278 -21.94 10.86 -26.75
C VAL A 278 -22.76 11.22 -25.51
N PHE A 279 -22.72 10.35 -24.50
CA PHE A 279 -23.26 10.61 -23.17
C PHE A 279 -22.18 10.40 -22.10
N ALA A 280 -22.15 11.33 -21.15
CA ALA A 280 -21.37 11.20 -19.92
C ALA A 280 -22.10 10.29 -18.93
N ASP A 281 -21.42 9.26 -18.44
CA ASP A 281 -21.95 8.32 -17.44
C ASP A 281 -20.88 8.04 -16.38
N VAL A 282 -21.15 8.47 -15.15
CA VAL A 282 -20.27 8.29 -13.97
C VAL A 282 -20.10 6.84 -13.56
N SER A 283 -20.97 5.93 -14.02
CA SER A 283 -20.84 4.50 -13.76
C SER A 283 -19.80 3.82 -14.66
N ILE A 284 -19.38 4.47 -15.74
CA ILE A 284 -18.34 3.98 -16.63
C ILE A 284 -16.96 4.31 -16.05
N PRO A 285 -16.10 3.30 -15.81
CA PRO A 285 -14.74 3.55 -15.33
C PRO A 285 -13.94 4.41 -16.32
N PRO A 286 -13.00 5.27 -15.86
CA PRO A 286 -12.19 6.12 -16.74
C PRO A 286 -11.43 5.39 -17.85
N ASN A 287 -11.02 4.15 -17.61
CA ASN A 287 -10.30 3.31 -18.59
C ASN A 287 -11.24 2.48 -19.50
N SER A 288 -12.51 2.82 -19.56
CA SER A 288 -13.53 2.06 -20.28
C SER A 288 -14.50 2.99 -20.99
N TYR A 289 -15.19 2.44 -21.98
CA TYR A 289 -16.30 3.06 -22.68
C TYR A 289 -17.24 1.96 -23.13
N ARG A 290 -18.49 2.31 -23.45
CA ARG A 290 -19.46 1.39 -24.06
C ARG A 290 -20.05 2.00 -25.30
N ILE A 291 -20.25 1.19 -26.33
CA ILE A 291 -20.91 1.59 -27.56
C ILE A 291 -22.15 0.74 -27.76
N ILE A 292 -23.29 1.41 -27.85
CA ILE A 292 -24.60 0.79 -28.02
C ILE A 292 -25.13 1.14 -29.40
N SER A 293 -25.61 0.16 -30.16
CA SER A 293 -26.33 0.44 -31.41
C SER A 293 -27.66 1.11 -31.09
N SER A 294 -27.91 2.29 -31.65
CA SER A 294 -29.19 2.99 -31.48
C SER A 294 -30.36 2.24 -32.13
N ASP A 295 -30.08 1.39 -33.12
CA ASP A 295 -31.11 0.69 -33.90
C ASP A 295 -31.56 -0.60 -33.19
N THR A 296 -30.64 -1.32 -32.54
CA THR A 296 -30.92 -2.59 -31.87
C THR A 296 -30.92 -2.52 -30.35
N GLY A 297 -30.33 -1.48 -29.76
CA GLY A 297 -30.10 -1.38 -28.32
C GLY A 297 -29.02 -2.32 -27.78
N GLU A 298 -28.34 -3.06 -28.66
CA GLU A 298 -27.29 -4.00 -28.25
C GLU A 298 -25.98 -3.28 -27.93
N ASP A 299 -25.29 -3.78 -26.90
CA ASP A 299 -23.89 -3.41 -26.64
C ASP A 299 -23.00 -4.06 -27.71
N ILE A 300 -22.31 -3.21 -28.46
CA ILE A 300 -21.43 -3.59 -29.57
C ILE A 300 -19.96 -3.21 -29.31
N THR A 301 -19.63 -2.85 -28.06
CA THR A 301 -18.27 -2.44 -27.67
C THR A 301 -17.24 -3.49 -28.09
N ASP A 302 -17.48 -4.76 -27.78
CA ASP A 302 -16.53 -5.85 -28.08
C ASP A 302 -16.65 -6.38 -29.52
N LYS A 303 -17.66 -5.98 -30.31
CA LYS A 303 -17.83 -6.47 -31.69
C LYS A 303 -16.74 -5.94 -32.63
N PHE A 304 -16.27 -4.73 -32.36
CA PHE A 304 -15.18 -4.06 -33.10
C PHE A 304 -14.07 -3.56 -32.17
N GLY A 305 -14.15 -3.93 -30.89
CA GLY A 305 -13.13 -3.71 -29.88
C GLY A 305 -11.97 -4.69 -30.02
N TYR A 306 -10.87 -4.35 -29.36
CA TYR A 306 -9.63 -5.14 -29.31
C TYR A 306 -9.61 -6.06 -28.08
#